data_AF-A0A8S8XEJ7-F1
#
_entry.id   AF-A0A8S8XEJ7-F1
#
_cell.length_a   1.000
_cell.length_b   1.000
_cell.length_c   1.000
_cell.angle_alpha   90.00
_cell.angle_beta   90.00
_cell.angle_gamma   90.00
#
_symmetry.space_group_name_H-M   'P 1'
#
loop_
_entity.id
_entity.type
_entity.pdbx_description
1 polymer ?
#
loop_
_entity_poly.entity_id
_entity_poly.type
_entity_poly.pdbx_seq_one_letter_code
_entity_poly.pdbx_strand_id
1 'polypeptide(L)'
;MQGYGSTDTLDIVIMQCAELLVMTGKASSHDEAVRLIREVINNGSALNKFKQMCVSQGVNERMAQTLIDNPHEVLSPSKLQTPIKATTSGYLTGIDAMALAEIARSHGAGRFAISD
;
A
#
# COMPACT_ATOMS: atom_id res chain seq x y z
N MET A 1 -5.96 0.93 2.22
CA MET A 1 -7.00 1.99 2.24
C MET A 1 -8.42 1.46 2.38
N GLN A 2 -8.72 0.21 2.01
CA GLN A 2 -10.02 -0.45 2.23
C GLN A 2 -10.06 -1.33 3.50
N GLY A 3 -9.04 -1.28 4.36
CA GLY A 3 -8.94 -2.15 5.55
C GLY A 3 -8.46 -3.58 5.30
N TYR A 4 -8.36 -4.04 4.04
CA TYR A 4 -7.95 -5.43 3.68
C TYR A 4 -6.44 -5.66 3.53
N GLY A 5 -5.59 -4.70 3.93
CA GLY A 5 -4.14 -4.83 3.84
C GLY A 5 -3.56 -5.78 4.89
N SER A 6 -2.28 -6.13 4.76
CA SER A 6 -1.59 -6.86 5.82
C SER A 6 -1.53 -6.04 7.11
N THR A 7 -1.62 -6.72 8.25
CA THR A 7 -1.71 -6.07 9.56
C THR A 7 -0.46 -5.25 9.88
N ASP A 8 0.73 -5.75 9.52
CA ASP A 8 2.01 -5.08 9.74
C ASP A 8 2.09 -3.71 9.04
N THR A 9 1.69 -3.62 7.78
CA THR A 9 1.68 -2.38 7.00
C THR A 9 0.64 -1.42 7.56
N LEU A 10 -0.55 -1.92 7.92
CA LEU A 10 -1.59 -1.09 8.52
C LEU A 10 -1.13 -0.50 9.86
N ASP A 11 -0.47 -1.29 10.70
CA ASP A 11 0.02 -0.85 12.00
C ASP A 11 1.09 0.22 11.86
N ILE A 12 2.06 0.05 10.95
CA ILE A 12 3.10 1.07 10.70
C ILE A 12 2.46 2.39 10.21
N VAL A 13 1.50 2.33 9.29
CA VAL A 13 0.78 3.51 8.81
C VAL A 13 0.04 4.21 9.95
N ILE A 14 -0.69 3.46 10.79
CA ILE A 14 -1.42 4.02 11.93
C ILE A 14 -0.46 4.69 12.91
N MET A 15 0.64 4.03 13.26
CA MET A 15 1.63 4.57 14.21
C MET A 15 2.23 5.89 13.72
N GLN A 16 2.69 5.93 12.46
CA GLN A 16 3.29 7.13 11.88
C GLN A 16 2.28 8.28 11.72
N CYS A 17 1.07 7.98 11.26
CA CYS A 17 0.02 8.98 11.13
C CYS A 17 -0.46 9.52 12.49
N ALA A 18 -0.51 8.66 13.51
CA ALA A 18 -0.94 9.07 14.84
C ALA A 18 0.01 10.12 15.43
N GLU A 19 1.32 9.89 15.28
CA GLU A 19 2.34 10.84 15.70
C GLU A 19 2.20 12.18 14.97
N LEU A 20 2.01 12.15 13.64
CA LEU A 20 1.81 13.36 12.84
C LEU A 20 0.55 14.14 13.26
N LEU A 21 -0.56 13.46 13.58
CA LEU A 21 -1.78 14.15 14.02
C LEU A 21 -1.60 14.85 15.36
N VAL A 22 -0.91 14.22 16.31
CA VAL A 22 -0.60 14.83 17.61
C VAL A 22 0.37 16.00 17.44
N MET A 23 1.47 15.80 16.70
CA MET A 23 2.47 16.85 16.44
C MET A 23 1.88 18.09 15.75
N THR A 24 0.88 17.90 14.89
CA THR A 24 0.23 19.00 14.16
C THR A 24 -0.98 19.59 14.89
N GLY A 25 -1.27 19.14 16.12
CA GLY A 25 -2.41 19.60 16.91
C GLY A 25 -3.78 19.20 16.34
N LYS A 26 -3.82 18.21 15.42
CA LYS A 26 -5.04 17.68 14.81
C LYS A 26 -5.69 16.56 15.62
N ALA A 27 -4.98 16.03 16.62
CA ALA A 27 -5.51 15.16 17.66
C ALA A 27 -4.89 15.58 19.00
N SER A 28 -5.65 15.48 20.08
CA SER A 28 -5.22 15.80 21.45
C SER A 28 -4.40 14.68 22.09
N SER A 29 -4.45 13.47 21.54
CA SER A 29 -3.77 12.29 22.06
C SER A 29 -3.55 11.23 20.98
N HIS A 30 -2.62 10.32 21.25
CA HIS A 30 -2.35 9.18 20.38
C HIS A 30 -3.60 8.31 20.17
N ASP A 31 -4.35 8.01 21.24
CA ASP A 31 -5.57 7.20 21.17
C ASP A 31 -6.65 7.85 20.31
N GLU A 32 -6.82 9.18 20.41
CA GLU A 32 -7.72 9.91 19.53
C GLU A 32 -7.25 9.84 18.08
N ALA A 33 -5.97 10.03 17.83
CA ALA A 33 -5.40 9.97 16.50
C ALA A 33 -5.63 8.58 15.85
N VAL A 34 -5.38 7.50 16.59
CA VAL A 34 -5.64 6.12 16.12
C VAL A 34 -7.12 5.92 15.78
N ARG A 35 -8.04 6.42 16.61
CA ARG A 35 -9.48 6.34 16.32
C ARG A 35 -9.84 7.07 15.02
N LEU A 36 -9.37 8.30 14.85
CA LEU A 36 -9.60 9.10 13.64
C LEU A 36 -9.06 8.41 12.38
N ILE A 37 -7.86 7.84 12.45
CA ILE A 37 -7.24 7.12 11.33
C ILE A 37 -8.05 5.87 10.97
N ARG A 38 -8.45 5.07 11.97
CA ARG A 38 -9.27 3.87 11.73
C ARG A 38 -10.62 4.22 11.14
N GLU A 39 -11.24 5.29 11.59
CA GLU A 39 -12.52 5.77 11.06
C GLU A 39 -12.43 6.08 9.57
N VAL A 40 -11.45 6.89 9.13
CA VAL A 40 -11.32 7.28 7.72
C VAL A 40 -10.93 6.13 6.79
N ILE A 41 -10.28 5.08 7.32
CA ILE A 41 -10.00 3.85 6.59
C ILE A 41 -11.30 3.04 6.44
N ASN A 42 -12.02 2.83 7.54
CA ASN A 42 -13.21 1.98 7.56
C ASN A 42 -14.40 2.57 6.81
N ASN A 43 -14.56 3.89 6.83
CA ASN A 43 -15.65 4.58 6.13
C ASN A 43 -15.32 4.91 4.66
N GLY A 44 -14.14 4.52 4.16
CA GLY A 44 -13.73 4.74 2.77
C GLY A 44 -13.24 6.15 2.43
N SER A 45 -13.24 7.09 3.39
CA SER A 45 -12.78 8.47 3.16
C SER A 45 -11.32 8.54 2.70
N ALA A 46 -10.46 7.69 3.25
CA ALA A 46 -9.05 7.59 2.84
C ALA A 46 -8.92 7.18 1.36
N LEU A 47 -9.71 6.18 0.92
CA LEU A 47 -9.71 5.72 -0.47
C LEU A 47 -10.25 6.79 -1.43
N ASN A 48 -11.32 7.49 -1.04
CA ASN A 48 -11.85 8.58 -1.83
C ASN A 48 -10.85 9.75 -1.94
N LYS A 49 -10.13 10.05 -0.86
CA LYS A 49 -9.07 11.08 -0.90
C LYS A 49 -7.93 10.69 -1.83
N PHE A 50 -7.57 9.41 -1.88
CA PHE A 50 -6.62 8.87 -2.85
C PHE A 50 -7.11 9.03 -4.29
N LYS A 51 -8.38 8.72 -4.60
CA LYS A 51 -8.97 9.01 -5.92
C LYS A 51 -8.83 10.48 -6.30
N GLN A 52 -9.20 11.39 -5.40
CA GLN A 52 -9.07 12.83 -5.64
C GLN A 52 -7.63 13.23 -5.95
N MET A 53 -6.66 12.69 -5.19
CA MET A 53 -5.24 12.93 -5.41
C MET A 53 -4.79 12.48 -6.80
N CYS A 54 -5.21 11.30 -7.26
CA CYS A 54 -4.91 10.80 -8.61
C CYS A 54 -5.46 11.76 -9.69
N VAL A 55 -6.71 12.18 -9.56
CA VAL A 55 -7.34 13.13 -10.51
C VAL A 55 -6.61 14.46 -10.52
N SER A 56 -6.22 14.99 -9.36
CA SER A 56 -5.44 16.23 -9.25
C SER A 56 -4.05 16.14 -9.92
N GLN A 57 -3.52 14.93 -10.11
CA GLN A 57 -2.26 14.68 -10.81
C GLN A 57 -2.46 14.31 -12.29
N GLY A 58 -3.67 14.46 -12.83
CA GLY A 58 -3.96 14.28 -14.26
C GLY A 58 -4.50 12.90 -14.65
N VAL A 59 -4.76 12.00 -13.69
CA VAL A 59 -5.44 10.74 -13.99
C VAL A 59 -6.89 11.02 -14.39
N ASN A 60 -7.34 10.44 -15.50
CA ASN A 60 -8.73 10.55 -15.93
C ASN A 60 -9.70 10.08 -14.83
N GLU A 61 -10.77 10.83 -14.60
CA GLU A 61 -11.70 10.54 -13.49
C GLU A 61 -12.32 9.13 -13.55
N ARG A 62 -12.71 8.67 -14.74
CA ARG A 62 -13.25 7.32 -14.92
C ARG A 62 -12.20 6.27 -14.60
N MET A 63 -10.96 6.47 -15.05
CA MET A 63 -9.86 5.57 -14.75
C MET A 63 -9.53 5.56 -13.25
N ALA A 64 -9.55 6.72 -12.58
CA ALA A 64 -9.35 6.81 -11.14
C ALA A 64 -10.49 6.13 -10.36
N GLN A 65 -11.73 6.21 -10.84
CA GLN A 65 -12.86 5.48 -10.28
C GLN A 65 -12.66 3.96 -10.44
N THR A 66 -12.36 3.49 -11.65
CA THR A 66 -12.05 2.07 -11.89
C THR A 66 -10.87 1.60 -11.04
N LEU A 67 -9.83 2.42 -10.84
CA LEU A 67 -8.68 2.06 -10.00
C LEU A 67 -9.07 1.78 -8.55
N ILE A 68 -10.02 2.52 -7.97
CA ILE A 68 -10.44 2.30 -6.58
C ILE A 68 -11.51 1.22 -6.41
N ASP A 69 -12.29 0.95 -7.45
CA ASP A 69 -13.34 -0.08 -7.44
C ASP A 69 -12.80 -1.45 -7.85
N ASN A 70 -12.07 -1.50 -8.98
CA ASN A 70 -11.54 -2.71 -9.62
C ASN A 70 -10.09 -2.47 -10.08
N PRO A 71 -9.10 -2.43 -9.17
CA PRO A 71 -7.72 -2.05 -9.48
C PRO A 71 -7.10 -2.85 -10.63
N HIS A 72 -7.44 -4.13 -10.76
CA HIS A 72 -6.89 -5.03 -11.77
C HIS A 72 -7.33 -4.73 -13.21
N GLU A 73 -8.39 -3.94 -13.41
CA GLU A 73 -8.78 -3.46 -14.74
C GLU A 73 -7.87 -2.33 -15.24
N VAL A 74 -7.21 -1.62 -14.32
CA VAL A 74 -6.26 -0.54 -14.62
C VAL A 74 -4.81 -1.02 -14.50
N LEU A 75 -4.52 -1.81 -13.47
CA LEU A 75 -3.22 -2.36 -13.12
C LEU A 75 -3.19 -3.86 -13.40
N SER A 76 -3.02 -4.19 -14.68
CA SER A 76 -2.95 -5.58 -15.12
C SER A 76 -1.75 -6.30 -14.51
N PRO A 77 -1.92 -7.55 -14.02
CA PRO A 77 -0.80 -8.35 -13.54
C PRO A 77 0.15 -8.74 -14.68
N SER A 78 1.35 -9.20 -14.31
CA SER A 78 2.29 -9.79 -15.27
C SER A 78 1.64 -10.97 -16.01
N LYS A 79 1.92 -11.06 -17.31
CA LYS A 79 1.47 -12.17 -18.18
C LYS A 79 2.01 -13.53 -17.74
N LEU A 80 3.18 -13.54 -17.11
CA LEU A 80 3.87 -14.75 -16.65
C LEU A 80 4.06 -14.67 -15.13
N GLN A 81 3.61 -15.72 -14.44
CA GLN A 81 3.72 -15.86 -12.99
C GLN A 81 4.15 -17.28 -12.66
N THR A 82 5.12 -17.43 -11.77
CA THR A 82 5.65 -18.73 -11.36
C THR A 82 5.61 -18.85 -9.84
N PRO A 83 4.74 -19.73 -9.28
CA PRO A 83 4.71 -19.98 -7.85
C PRO A 83 5.96 -20.72 -7.39
N ILE A 84 6.64 -20.20 -6.36
CA ILE A 84 7.74 -20.90 -5.67
C ILE A 84 7.16 -21.64 -4.47
N LYS A 85 7.31 -22.97 -4.45
CA LYS A 85 6.77 -23.84 -3.40
C LYS A 85 7.88 -24.33 -2.47
N ALA A 86 7.55 -24.51 -1.20
CA ALA A 86 8.45 -25.14 -0.25
C ALA A 86 8.76 -26.59 -0.67
N THR A 87 10.03 -26.98 -0.57
CA THR A 87 10.47 -28.36 -0.87
C THR A 87 10.28 -29.31 0.30
N THR A 88 10.07 -28.78 1.51
CA THR A 88 9.89 -29.52 2.75
C THR A 88 8.82 -28.86 3.63
N SER A 89 8.23 -29.63 4.54
CA SER A 89 7.31 -29.11 5.55
C SER A 89 8.07 -28.43 6.69
N GLY A 90 7.52 -27.35 7.24
CA GLY A 90 8.12 -26.61 8.34
C GLY A 90 7.41 -25.30 8.62
N TYR A 91 8.08 -24.41 9.34
CA TYR A 91 7.61 -23.05 9.63
C TYR A 91 8.54 -22.02 8.98
N LEU A 92 7.97 -20.91 8.53
CA LEU A 92 8.73 -19.79 7.99
C LEU A 92 9.48 -19.09 9.14
N THR A 93 10.81 -19.13 9.11
CA THR A 93 11.65 -18.45 10.10
C THR A 93 12.04 -17.03 9.68
N GLY A 94 11.95 -16.73 8.39
CA GLY A 94 12.26 -15.42 7.84
C GLY A 94 12.13 -15.38 6.33
N ILE A 95 12.12 -14.17 5.79
CA ILE A 95 12.16 -13.88 4.36
C ILE A 95 13.30 -12.90 4.16
N ASP A 96 14.24 -13.21 3.26
CA ASP A 96 15.29 -12.28 2.89
C ASP A 96 14.72 -11.20 1.96
N ALA A 97 14.40 -10.05 2.54
CA ALA A 97 13.85 -8.92 1.81
C ALA A 97 14.82 -8.35 0.76
N MET A 98 16.13 -8.40 1.01
CA MET A 98 17.12 -7.88 0.06
C MET A 98 17.22 -8.78 -1.17
N ALA A 99 17.27 -10.09 -0.98
CA ALA A 99 17.26 -11.04 -2.08
C ALA A 99 16.00 -10.89 -2.96
N LEU A 100 14.83 -10.71 -2.35
CA LEU A 100 13.59 -10.45 -3.09
C LEU A 100 13.63 -9.13 -3.86
N ALA A 101 14.21 -8.07 -3.28
CA ALA A 101 14.34 -6.77 -3.95
C ALA A 101 15.28 -6.85 -5.18
N GLU A 102 16.38 -7.60 -5.07
CA GLU A 102 17.31 -7.82 -6.19
C GLU A 102 16.64 -8.59 -7.33
N ILE A 103 15.88 -9.65 -7.01
CA ILE A 103 15.10 -10.41 -7.99
C ILE A 103 14.03 -9.51 -8.63
N ALA A 104 13.28 -8.74 -7.84
CA ALA A 104 12.27 -7.84 -8.38
C ALA A 104 12.89 -6.82 -9.35
N ARG A 105 14.05 -6.26 -9.00
CA ARG A 105 14.81 -5.35 -9.87
C ARG A 105 15.28 -6.03 -11.16
N SER A 106 15.80 -7.26 -11.09
CA SER A 106 16.18 -8.00 -12.30
C SER A 106 15.00 -8.35 -13.21
N HIS A 107 13.78 -8.40 -12.66
CA HIS A 107 12.52 -8.56 -13.40
C HIS A 107 11.91 -7.22 -13.87
N GLY A 108 12.62 -6.10 -13.75
CA GLY A 108 12.20 -4.79 -14.26
C GLY A 108 11.39 -3.95 -13.27
N ALA A 109 11.23 -4.38 -12.02
CA ALA A 109 10.58 -3.58 -10.96
C ALA A 109 11.52 -2.53 -10.32
N GLY A 110 12.66 -2.24 -10.95
CA GLY A 110 13.59 -1.22 -10.52
C GLY A 110 14.51 -0.78 -11.66
N ARG A 111 15.31 0.26 -11.39
CA ARG A 111 16.24 0.86 -12.35
C ARG A 111 17.68 0.43 -12.04
N PHE A 112 18.50 0.21 -13.06
CA PHE A 112 19.94 -0.02 -12.93
C PHE A 112 20.73 1.28 -13.18
N ALA A 113 20.20 2.16 -14.04
CA ALA A 113 20.70 3.50 -14.29
C ALA A 113 19.58 4.53 -14.20
N ILE A 114 19.94 5.81 -14.06
CA ILE A 114 18.97 6.93 -14.01
C ILE A 114 18.11 6.97 -15.29
N SER A 115 18.67 6.56 -16.42
CA SER A 115 18.08 6.60 -17.75
C SER A 115 17.10 5.45 -18.07
N ASP A 116 17.04 4.40 -17.26
CA ASP A 116 16.24 3.19 -17.55
C ASP A 116 14.72 3.42 -17.57
#